data_AF-A0A843H766-F1
#
_entry.id   AF-A0A843H766-F1
#
_cell.length_a   1.000
_cell.length_b   1.000
_cell.length_c   1.000
_cell.angle_alpha   90.00
_cell.angle_beta   90.00
_cell.angle_gamma   90.00
#
_symmetry.space_group_name_H-M   'P 1'
#
loop_
_entity.id
_entity.type
_entity.pdbx_description
1 polymer ?
#
loop_
_entity_poly.entity_id
_entity_poly.type
_entity_poly.pdbx_seq_one_letter_code
_entity_poly.pdbx_strand_id
1 'polypeptide(L)'
;MKKIINFLFNFLTKRAQKAGPKEKNIYNAAGKVILNFYNLVSPSITTYEYDANGREISHKYMYNGHLSSMSKTEVMEDGRFKETRITFPDKFNKCEKREVAVYYSSPDNSILYDENNQIVRVEEVENDENGRAIKNEQRLYDNGKLSTTEVHHYQYDERGNRTNIDGKTTEADGSVRYISSSEYNYDEKNLMVHRIETFKAMTKDHMSDNERQYRYQYDEQGREIRCLTYEWDRIRSKSDRSCRDQFYFGNDVIEVYNHITLNFMITTYVKKVTRSDGSRVETEWYLPNWFGKLLVWCLR
;
A
#
# COMPACT_ATOMS: atom_id res chain seq x y z
N MET A 1 -10.40 -6.37 37.45
CA MET A 1 -9.87 -5.88 36.16
C MET A 1 -10.91 -5.19 35.27
N LYS A 2 -11.99 -5.84 34.81
CA LYS A 2 -12.99 -5.23 33.89
C LYS A 2 -13.57 -3.86 34.34
N LYS A 3 -13.86 -3.68 35.63
CA LYS A 3 -14.38 -2.40 36.18
C LYS A 3 -13.36 -1.24 36.12
N ILE A 4 -12.07 -1.55 36.25
CA ILE A 4 -10.98 -0.56 36.22
C ILE A 4 -10.75 -0.08 34.78
N ILE A 5 -10.79 -1.01 33.81
CA ILE A 5 -10.64 -0.70 32.38
C ILE A 5 -11.78 0.21 31.89
N ASN A 6 -13.03 -0.09 32.25
CA ASN A 6 -14.18 0.76 31.88
C ASN A 6 -14.12 2.16 32.51
N PHE A 7 -13.62 2.28 33.74
CA PHE A 7 -13.44 3.57 34.40
C PHE A 7 -12.36 4.41 33.71
N LEU A 8 -11.20 3.81 33.40
CA LEU A 8 -10.11 4.46 32.67
C LEU A 8 -10.54 4.90 31.26
N PHE A 9 -11.33 4.07 30.55
CA PHE A 9 -11.90 4.41 29.25
C PHE A 9 -12.73 5.69 29.30
N ASN A 10 -13.69 5.75 30.23
CA ASN A 10 -14.60 6.90 30.37
C ASN A 10 -13.90 8.17 30.86
N PHE A 11 -12.90 8.03 31.71
CA PHE A 11 -12.12 9.17 32.21
C PHE A 11 -11.20 9.76 31.14
N LEU A 12 -10.51 8.90 30.37
CA LEU A 12 -9.58 9.33 29.34
C LEU A 12 -10.29 9.93 28.12
N THR A 13 -11.40 9.34 27.68
CA THR A 13 -12.21 9.88 26.57
C THR A 13 -12.77 11.27 26.86
N LYS A 14 -13.31 11.51 28.07
CA LYS A 14 -13.81 12.85 28.47
C LYS A 14 -12.73 13.92 28.54
N ARG A 15 -11.49 13.58 28.91
CA ARG A 15 -10.37 14.54 28.95
C ARG A 15 -9.78 14.79 27.56
N ALA A 16 -9.75 13.77 26.71
CA ALA A 16 -9.09 13.86 25.41
C ALA A 16 -9.86 14.74 24.41
N GLN A 17 -11.20 14.77 24.48
CA GLN A 17 -12.04 15.66 23.64
C GLN A 17 -11.73 17.16 23.76
N LYS A 18 -11.04 17.61 24.83
CA LYS A 18 -10.69 19.02 25.05
C LYS A 18 -9.26 19.41 24.61
N ALA A 19 -8.42 18.47 24.17
CA ALA A 19 -6.96 18.69 24.15
C ALA A 19 -6.28 18.59 22.77
N GLY A 20 -7.03 18.59 21.65
CA GLY A 20 -6.48 18.34 20.31
C GLY A 20 -6.15 16.84 20.09
N PRO A 21 -5.71 16.47 18.87
CA PRO A 21 -5.35 15.09 18.57
C PRO A 21 -4.14 14.68 19.40
N LYS A 22 -4.35 13.77 20.36
CA LYS A 22 -3.29 13.24 21.21
C LYS A 22 -3.26 11.73 21.08
N GLU A 23 -2.15 11.24 20.55
CA GLU A 23 -1.74 9.87 20.75
C GLU A 23 -1.22 9.71 22.18
N LYS A 24 -1.57 8.60 22.84
CA LYS A 24 -1.01 8.23 24.14
C LYS A 24 -0.74 6.73 24.19
N ASN A 25 0.52 6.39 24.49
CA ASN A 25 0.97 5.02 24.70
C ASN A 25 1.14 4.73 26.20
N ILE A 26 0.68 3.55 26.64
CA ILE A 26 0.92 2.99 27.98
C ILE A 26 1.78 1.74 27.80
N TYR A 27 2.86 1.66 28.56
CA TYR A 27 3.85 0.59 28.47
C TYR A 27 3.80 -0.33 29.69
N ASN A 28 4.15 -1.61 29.52
CA ASN A 28 4.42 -2.52 30.64
C ASN A 28 5.84 -2.31 31.21
N ALA A 29 6.19 -3.09 32.24
CA ALA A 29 7.52 -3.03 32.89
C ALA A 29 8.68 -3.40 31.95
N ALA A 30 8.41 -4.10 30.85
CA ALA A 30 9.40 -4.45 29.82
C ALA A 30 9.49 -3.39 28.71
N GLY A 31 8.82 -2.24 28.84
CA GLY A 31 8.84 -1.17 27.84
C GLY A 31 8.02 -1.45 26.58
N LYS A 32 7.14 -2.46 26.57
CA LYS A 32 6.25 -2.77 25.45
C LYS A 32 4.90 -2.06 25.61
N VAL A 33 4.33 -1.56 24.51
CA VAL A 33 3.03 -0.87 24.51
C VAL A 33 1.91 -1.86 24.82
N ILE A 34 1.18 -1.68 25.92
CA ILE A 34 0.02 -2.52 26.26
C ILE A 34 -1.31 -1.83 25.94
N LEU A 35 -1.29 -0.51 25.75
CA LEU A 35 -2.44 0.26 25.32
C LEU A 35 -1.97 1.47 24.53
N ASN A 36 -2.48 1.59 23.31
CA ASN A 36 -2.38 2.78 22.49
C ASN A 36 -3.77 3.45 22.43
N PHE A 37 -3.79 4.76 22.60
CA PHE A 37 -4.99 5.59 22.54
C PHE A 37 -4.79 6.70 21.52
N TYR A 38 -5.56 6.66 20.44
CA TYR A 38 -5.63 7.73 19.46
C TYR A 38 -6.93 8.48 19.62
N ASN A 39 -6.85 9.73 20.08
CA ASN A 39 -8.00 10.59 20.18
C ASN A 39 -8.03 11.63 19.06
N LEU A 40 -8.42 11.17 17.88
CA LEU A 40 -8.90 12.03 16.80
C LEU A 40 -10.42 12.23 16.94
N VAL A 41 -11.06 12.84 15.93
CA VAL A 41 -12.52 13.03 15.80
C VAL A 41 -13.32 11.76 16.17
N SER A 42 -12.72 10.59 15.94
CA SER A 42 -13.20 9.29 16.42
C SER A 42 -12.14 8.65 17.33
N PRO A 43 -12.36 8.49 18.65
CA PRO A 43 -11.40 7.84 19.52
C PRO A 43 -11.23 6.37 19.14
N SER A 44 -9.98 5.95 19.00
CA SER A 44 -9.63 4.53 18.87
C SER A 44 -8.67 4.10 19.97
N ILE A 45 -8.82 2.86 20.39
CA ILE A 45 -7.99 2.23 21.43
C ILE A 45 -7.53 0.89 20.92
N THR A 46 -6.22 0.66 20.97
CA THR A 46 -5.65 -0.66 20.76
C THR A 46 -5.08 -1.18 22.07
N THR A 47 -5.49 -2.36 22.50
CA THR A 47 -4.85 -3.05 23.64
C THR A 47 -4.06 -4.24 23.14
N TYR A 48 -2.88 -4.47 23.71
CA TYR A 48 -1.97 -5.54 23.30
C TYR A 48 -1.72 -6.50 24.47
N GLU A 49 -1.60 -7.79 24.18
CA GLU A 49 -1.17 -8.82 25.12
C GLU A 49 0.09 -9.51 24.58
N TYR A 50 1.03 -9.80 25.49
CA TYR A 50 2.31 -10.41 25.17
C TYR A 50 2.49 -11.71 25.94
N ASP A 51 3.23 -12.66 25.37
CA ASP A 51 3.68 -13.86 26.08
C ASP A 51 4.90 -13.60 26.98
N ALA A 52 5.39 -14.65 27.64
CA ALA A 52 6.54 -14.58 28.54
C ALA A 52 7.85 -14.13 27.87
N ASN A 53 7.96 -14.31 26.55
CA ASN A 53 9.12 -13.91 25.76
C ASN A 53 8.97 -12.48 25.19
N GLY A 54 7.87 -11.79 25.53
CA GLY A 54 7.59 -10.43 25.06
C GLY A 54 7.10 -10.35 23.61
N ARG A 55 6.61 -11.46 23.05
CA ARG A 55 5.98 -11.52 21.71
C ARG A 55 4.50 -11.18 21.82
N GLU A 56 3.98 -10.39 20.90
CA GLU A 56 2.55 -10.06 20.87
C GLU A 56 1.74 -11.32 20.50
N ILE A 57 0.74 -11.65 21.32
CA ILE A 57 -0.13 -12.82 21.13
C ILE A 57 -1.60 -12.45 20.97
N SER A 58 -1.98 -11.20 21.23
CA SER A 58 -3.30 -10.69 20.88
C SER A 58 -3.28 -9.16 20.84
N HIS A 59 -4.16 -8.60 20.02
CA HIS A 59 -4.57 -7.22 20.19
C HIS A 59 -6.07 -7.05 19.98
N LYS A 60 -6.64 -6.01 20.58
CA LYS A 60 -8.04 -5.61 20.39
C LYS A 60 -8.07 -4.17 19.93
N TYR A 61 -8.67 -3.95 18.77
CA TYR A 61 -8.91 -2.62 18.23
C TYR A 61 -10.34 -2.20 18.51
N MET A 62 -10.49 -1.12 19.27
CA MET A 62 -11.76 -0.46 19.54
C MET A 62 -11.82 0.85 18.77
N TYR A 63 -12.90 1.07 18.05
CA TYR A 63 -13.19 2.33 17.36
C TYR A 63 -14.49 2.90 17.89
N ASN A 64 -14.47 4.16 18.36
CA ASN A 64 -15.62 4.83 18.97
C ASN A 64 -16.25 4.05 20.13
N GLY A 65 -15.43 3.37 20.94
CA GLY A 65 -15.89 2.57 22.08
C GLY A 65 -16.53 1.24 21.72
N HIS A 66 -16.54 0.88 20.43
CA HIS A 66 -17.00 -0.42 19.96
C HIS A 66 -15.79 -1.27 19.56
N LEU A 67 -15.82 -2.56 19.90
CA LEU A 67 -14.82 -3.49 19.40
C LEU A 67 -14.99 -3.60 17.88
N SER A 68 -13.93 -3.25 17.14
CA SER A 68 -13.88 -3.26 15.68
C SER A 68 -13.19 -4.54 15.21
N SER A 69 -12.07 -4.92 15.82
CA SER A 69 -11.42 -6.20 15.57
C SER A 69 -10.70 -6.73 16.81
N MET A 70 -10.49 -8.04 16.84
CA MET A 70 -9.64 -8.72 17.80
C MET A 70 -8.78 -9.73 17.06
N SER A 71 -7.47 -9.69 17.27
CA SER A 71 -6.54 -10.70 16.79
C SER A 71 -6.11 -11.60 17.96
N LYS A 72 -5.84 -12.88 17.67
CA LYS A 72 -5.16 -13.78 18.58
C LYS A 72 -4.15 -14.61 17.79
N THR A 73 -2.91 -14.60 18.24
CA THR A 73 -1.80 -15.27 17.58
C THR A 73 -1.29 -16.43 18.43
N GLU A 74 -1.28 -17.62 17.85
CA GLU A 74 -0.57 -18.79 18.35
C GLU A 74 0.86 -18.77 17.81
N VAL A 75 1.82 -19.11 18.67
CA VAL A 75 3.25 -19.09 18.36
C VAL A 75 3.80 -20.50 18.58
N MET A 76 4.64 -20.97 17.66
CA MET A 76 5.33 -22.26 17.76
C MET A 76 6.36 -22.24 18.90
N GLU A 77 6.77 -23.43 19.34
CA GLU A 77 7.80 -23.59 20.39
C GLU A 77 9.12 -22.92 20.02
N ASP A 78 9.47 -22.89 18.74
CA ASP A 78 10.73 -22.37 18.21
C ASP A 78 10.82 -20.84 18.11
N GLY A 79 9.75 -20.10 18.41
CA GLY A 79 9.77 -18.65 18.25
C GLY A 79 8.76 -18.11 17.26
N ARG A 80 8.50 -18.86 16.19
CA ARG A 80 7.81 -18.37 14.98
C ARG A 80 6.29 -18.36 15.14
N PHE A 81 5.61 -17.45 14.46
CA PHE A 81 4.15 -17.43 14.43
C PHE A 81 3.61 -18.73 13.83
N LYS A 82 2.53 -19.26 14.38
CA LYS A 82 1.85 -20.47 13.89
C LYS A 82 0.56 -20.08 13.20
N GLU A 83 -0.31 -19.43 13.97
CA GLU A 83 -1.65 -19.08 13.54
C GLU A 83 -2.02 -17.68 14.04
N THR A 84 -2.67 -16.83 13.23
CA THR A 84 -3.35 -15.63 13.73
C THR A 84 -4.83 -15.71 13.38
N ARG A 85 -5.72 -15.53 14.36
CA ARG A 85 -7.16 -15.44 14.15
C ARG A 85 -7.62 -14.01 14.35
N ILE A 86 -8.19 -13.39 13.32
CA ILE A 86 -8.83 -12.08 13.45
C ILE A 86 -10.35 -12.27 13.50
N THR A 87 -11.02 -11.57 14.40
CA THR A 87 -12.47 -11.59 14.58
C THR A 87 -13.02 -10.17 14.54
N PHE A 88 -13.99 -9.92 13.66
CA PHE A 88 -14.71 -8.65 13.56
C PHE A 88 -16.11 -8.79 14.18
N PRO A 89 -16.48 -7.98 15.19
CA PRO A 89 -17.81 -8.04 15.79
C PRO A 89 -18.88 -7.46 14.85
N ASP A 90 -20.04 -8.14 14.78
CA ASP A 90 -21.18 -7.89 13.86
C ASP A 90 -21.78 -6.46 13.80
N LYS A 91 -21.33 -5.51 14.62
CA LYS A 91 -22.05 -4.26 14.84
C LYS A 91 -21.83 -3.16 13.81
N PHE A 92 -20.83 -3.26 12.94
CA PHE A 92 -20.49 -2.14 12.03
C PHE A 92 -21.03 -2.25 10.61
N ASN A 93 -21.59 -3.38 10.18
CA ASN A 93 -22.23 -3.47 8.87
C ASN A 93 -23.48 -4.36 8.90
N LYS A 94 -24.62 -3.80 8.48
CA LYS A 94 -25.82 -4.56 8.07
C LYS A 94 -25.61 -5.31 6.74
N CYS A 95 -24.40 -5.25 6.16
CA CYS A 95 -23.98 -6.06 5.03
C CYS A 95 -22.96 -7.07 5.53
N GLU A 96 -23.42 -8.32 5.66
CA GLU A 96 -22.64 -9.57 5.76
C GLU A 96 -21.57 -9.66 6.86
N LYS A 97 -21.64 -10.76 7.62
CA LYS A 97 -20.56 -11.23 8.48
C LYS A 97 -19.26 -11.24 7.67
N ARG A 98 -18.21 -10.60 8.16
CA ARG A 98 -16.91 -10.63 7.47
C ARG A 98 -15.81 -11.08 8.41
N GLU A 99 -15.29 -12.24 8.02
CA GLU A 99 -13.92 -12.73 8.16
C GLU A 99 -13.46 -13.14 9.56
N VAL A 100 -13.63 -14.43 9.85
CA VAL A 100 -12.67 -15.17 10.69
C VAL A 100 -11.45 -15.45 9.81
N ALA A 101 -10.50 -14.53 9.76
CA ALA A 101 -9.25 -14.74 9.06
C ALA A 101 -8.34 -15.63 9.93
N VAL A 102 -8.28 -16.92 9.62
CA VAL A 102 -7.27 -17.84 10.15
C VAL A 102 -6.06 -17.75 9.23
N TYR A 103 -5.00 -17.09 9.69
CA TYR A 103 -3.68 -17.11 9.06
C TYR A 103 -2.92 -18.29 9.63
N TYR A 104 -2.51 -19.27 8.83
CA TYR A 104 -1.30 -20.03 9.16
C TYR A 104 -0.14 -19.23 8.60
N SER A 105 0.91 -18.95 9.35
CA SER A 105 2.04 -18.17 8.84
C SER A 105 3.35 -18.85 9.24
N SER A 106 3.91 -19.67 8.35
CA SER A 106 5.36 -19.88 8.38
C SER A 106 6.06 -18.68 7.72
N PRO A 107 7.36 -18.44 7.94
CA PRO A 107 8.08 -17.35 7.26
C PRO A 107 7.94 -17.40 5.73
N ASP A 108 7.75 -18.61 5.21
CA ASP A 108 7.75 -18.91 3.78
C ASP A 108 6.35 -19.13 3.22
N ASN A 109 5.31 -19.29 4.05
CA ASN A 109 3.96 -19.60 3.56
C ASN A 109 2.89 -19.06 4.50
N SER A 110 1.87 -18.43 3.93
CA SER A 110 0.63 -18.15 4.63
C SER A 110 -0.62 -18.67 3.93
N ILE A 111 -1.58 -19.17 4.70
CA ILE A 111 -2.90 -19.58 4.19
C ILE A 111 -3.97 -18.85 4.98
N LEU A 112 -4.90 -18.22 4.26
CA LEU A 112 -6.06 -17.52 4.77
C LEU A 112 -7.33 -18.32 4.46
N TYR A 113 -8.14 -18.53 5.48
CA TYR A 113 -9.47 -19.15 5.37
C TYR A 113 -10.60 -18.15 5.64
N ASP A 114 -11.78 -18.41 5.08
CA ASP A 114 -13.02 -17.70 5.41
C ASP A 114 -13.75 -18.32 6.62
N GLU A 115 -14.93 -17.78 6.95
CA GLU A 115 -15.76 -18.28 8.06
C GLU A 115 -16.32 -19.70 7.85
N ASN A 116 -16.35 -20.18 6.60
CA ASN A 116 -16.79 -21.53 6.22
C ASN A 116 -15.62 -22.51 6.11
N ASN A 117 -14.42 -22.09 6.55
CA ASN A 117 -13.19 -22.87 6.46
C ASN A 117 -12.79 -23.20 5.01
N GLN A 118 -13.15 -22.33 4.06
CA GLN A 118 -12.67 -22.38 2.68
C GLN A 118 -11.42 -21.52 2.53
N ILE A 119 -10.49 -21.95 1.68
CA ILE A 119 -9.29 -21.17 1.37
C ILE A 119 -9.70 -19.94 0.57
N VAL A 120 -9.20 -18.77 0.98
CA VAL A 120 -9.40 -17.47 0.32
C VAL A 120 -8.09 -16.95 -0.28
N ARG A 121 -6.97 -17.22 0.40
CA ARG A 121 -5.64 -16.84 -0.08
C ARG A 121 -4.60 -17.84 0.35
N VAL A 122 -3.68 -18.16 -0.55
CA VAL A 122 -2.41 -18.81 -0.22
C VAL A 122 -1.31 -17.88 -0.67
N GLU A 123 -0.34 -17.62 0.18
CA GLU A 123 0.87 -16.85 -0.09
C GLU A 123 2.07 -17.75 0.13
N GLU A 124 2.97 -17.82 -0.84
CA GLU A 124 4.22 -18.59 -0.76
C GLU A 124 5.37 -17.63 -1.06
N VAL A 125 6.36 -17.59 -0.18
CA VAL A 125 7.53 -16.73 -0.25
C VAL A 125 8.76 -17.62 -0.36
N GLU A 126 9.52 -17.46 -1.43
CA GLU A 126 10.82 -18.07 -1.61
C GLU A 126 11.88 -17.07 -1.12
N ASN A 127 12.75 -17.51 -0.22
CA ASN A 127 13.81 -16.71 0.37
C ASN A 127 15.19 -17.18 -0.12
N ASP A 128 16.14 -16.25 -0.26
CA ASP A 128 17.55 -16.59 -0.48
C ASP A 128 18.25 -17.07 0.81
N GLU A 129 19.54 -17.40 0.71
CA GLU A 129 20.37 -17.83 1.83
C GLU A 129 20.48 -16.82 2.99
N ASN A 130 20.18 -15.54 2.73
CA ASN A 130 20.18 -14.47 3.72
C ASN A 130 18.77 -14.19 4.28
N GLY A 131 17.77 -15.00 3.92
CA GLY A 131 16.38 -14.85 4.37
C GLY A 131 15.64 -13.70 3.69
N ARG A 132 16.11 -13.22 2.54
CA ARG A 132 15.45 -12.18 1.75
C ARG A 132 14.51 -12.80 0.72
N ALA A 133 13.29 -12.31 0.64
CA ALA A 133 12.32 -12.78 -0.34
C ALA A 133 12.81 -12.53 -1.77
N ILE A 134 12.98 -13.58 -2.57
CA ILE A 134 13.32 -13.54 -4.00
C ILE A 134 12.12 -13.82 -4.90
N LYS A 135 11.08 -14.47 -4.36
CA LYS A 135 9.78 -14.66 -5.01
C LYS A 135 8.66 -14.58 -3.98
N ASN A 136 7.54 -13.97 -4.33
CA ASN A 136 6.29 -14.04 -3.58
C ASN A 136 5.16 -14.40 -4.55
N GLU A 137 4.47 -15.51 -4.30
CA GLU A 137 3.32 -15.97 -5.06
C GLU A 137 2.06 -15.97 -4.18
N GLN A 138 1.08 -15.17 -4.57
CA GLN A 138 -0.24 -15.10 -3.94
C GLN A 138 -1.29 -15.71 -4.86
N ARG A 139 -2.02 -16.71 -4.37
CA ARG A 139 -3.16 -17.34 -5.04
C ARG A 139 -4.42 -16.96 -4.30
N LEU A 140 -5.34 -16.28 -4.97
CA LEU A 140 -6.63 -15.87 -4.43
C LEU A 140 -7.72 -16.82 -4.91
N TYR A 141 -8.64 -17.15 -4.01
CA TYR A 141 -9.71 -18.10 -4.23
C TYR A 141 -11.06 -17.42 -3.99
N ASP A 142 -12.01 -17.70 -4.88
CA ASP A 142 -13.41 -17.28 -4.77
C ASP A 142 -14.28 -18.54 -4.68
N ASN A 143 -15.05 -18.67 -3.59
CA ASN A 143 -15.90 -19.84 -3.30
C ASN A 143 -15.14 -21.18 -3.45
N GLY A 144 -13.91 -21.23 -2.91
CA GLY A 144 -13.04 -22.40 -2.94
C GLY A 144 -12.41 -22.72 -4.31
N LYS A 145 -12.59 -21.87 -5.33
CA LYS A 145 -11.96 -22.03 -6.64
C LYS A 145 -10.89 -20.98 -6.85
N LEU A 146 -9.76 -21.35 -7.44
CA LEU A 146 -8.71 -20.41 -7.82
C LEU A 146 -9.32 -19.34 -8.73
N SER A 147 -9.14 -18.07 -8.36
CA SER A 147 -9.61 -16.91 -9.11
C SER A 147 -8.44 -16.22 -9.78
N THR A 148 -7.39 -15.89 -9.03
CA THR A 148 -6.23 -15.15 -9.54
C THR A 148 -4.94 -15.64 -8.88
N THR A 149 -3.84 -15.50 -9.61
CA THR A 149 -2.48 -15.74 -9.12
C THR A 149 -1.63 -14.52 -9.41
N GLU A 150 -1.01 -13.96 -8.38
CA GLU A 150 -0.09 -12.83 -8.42
C GLU A 150 1.31 -13.30 -8.04
N VAL A 151 2.31 -13.04 -8.87
CA VAL A 151 3.69 -13.44 -8.64
C VAL A 151 4.59 -12.22 -8.73
N HIS A 152 5.39 -12.00 -7.70
CA HIS A 152 6.45 -11.00 -7.66
C HIS A 152 7.82 -11.69 -7.59
N HIS A 153 8.76 -11.21 -8.38
CA HIS A 153 10.18 -11.58 -8.27
C HIS A 153 10.96 -10.37 -7.80
N TYR A 154 11.89 -10.58 -6.88
CA TYR A 154 12.68 -9.53 -6.27
C TYR A 154 14.16 -9.72 -6.63
N GLN A 155 14.83 -8.63 -6.96
CA GLN A 155 16.26 -8.61 -7.21
C GLN A 155 16.96 -7.67 -6.24
N TYR A 156 18.19 -8.01 -5.89
CA TYR A 156 19.00 -7.28 -4.91
C TYR A 156 20.40 -7.02 -5.46
N ASP A 157 21.00 -5.88 -5.10
CA ASP A 157 22.42 -5.61 -5.34
C ASP A 157 23.32 -6.32 -4.32
N GLU A 158 24.63 -6.23 -4.50
CA GLU A 158 25.64 -6.82 -3.61
C GLU A 158 25.61 -6.22 -2.19
N ARG A 159 25.08 -5.00 -2.03
CA ARG A 159 24.88 -4.34 -0.73
C ARG A 159 23.59 -4.80 -0.04
N GLY A 160 22.78 -5.60 -0.73
CA GLY A 160 21.50 -6.11 -0.26
C GLY A 160 20.33 -5.15 -0.39
N ASN A 161 20.48 -4.06 -1.16
CA ASN A 161 19.36 -3.21 -1.52
C ASN A 161 18.54 -3.87 -2.61
N ARG A 162 17.22 -3.75 -2.52
CA ARG A 162 16.33 -4.20 -3.57
C ARG A 162 16.47 -3.30 -4.79
N THR A 163 16.80 -3.85 -5.96
CA THR A 163 16.99 -3.12 -7.22
C THR A 163 15.80 -3.23 -8.16
N ASN A 164 15.09 -4.36 -8.14
CA ASN A 164 13.95 -4.59 -9.02
C ASN A 164 12.85 -5.40 -8.32
N ILE A 165 11.59 -5.12 -8.67
CA ILE A 165 10.43 -5.99 -8.44
C ILE A 165 9.68 -6.17 -9.76
N ASP A 166 9.57 -7.40 -10.24
CA ASP A 166 8.74 -7.73 -11.40
C ASP A 166 7.50 -8.51 -10.95
N GLY A 167 6.32 -7.94 -11.19
CA GLY A 167 5.02 -8.48 -10.81
C GLY A 167 4.20 -8.95 -12.01
N LYS A 168 3.48 -10.04 -11.85
CA LYS A 168 2.53 -10.56 -12.84
C LYS A 168 1.29 -11.11 -12.16
N THR A 169 0.12 -10.63 -12.56
CA THR A 169 -1.17 -11.17 -12.14
C THR A 169 -1.83 -11.91 -13.30
N THR A 170 -2.29 -13.12 -13.02
CA THR A 170 -3.01 -14.00 -13.96
C THR A 170 -4.36 -14.39 -13.40
N GLU A 171 -5.36 -14.50 -14.27
CA GLU A 171 -6.66 -15.08 -13.97
C GLU A 171 -6.58 -16.61 -13.94
N ALA A 172 -7.61 -17.27 -13.42
CA ALA A 172 -7.71 -18.72 -13.34
C ALA A 172 -7.62 -19.43 -14.70
N ASP A 173 -7.99 -18.76 -15.79
CA ASP A 173 -7.88 -19.27 -17.17
C ASP A 173 -6.48 -19.10 -17.78
N GLY A 174 -5.53 -18.56 -17.00
CA GLY A 174 -4.15 -18.29 -17.41
C GLY A 174 -3.95 -16.99 -18.17
N SER A 175 -5.01 -16.21 -18.42
CA SER A 175 -4.88 -14.90 -19.05
C SER A 175 -4.16 -13.91 -18.11
N VAL A 176 -3.31 -13.05 -18.69
CA VAL A 176 -2.56 -12.06 -17.91
C VAL A 176 -3.42 -10.82 -17.73
N ARG A 177 -3.67 -10.45 -16.47
CA ARG A 177 -4.46 -9.28 -16.09
C ARG A 177 -3.59 -8.05 -15.88
N TYR A 178 -2.46 -8.22 -15.19
CA TYR A 178 -1.53 -7.15 -14.86
C TYR A 178 -0.09 -7.59 -15.02
N ILE A 179 0.76 -6.66 -15.45
CA ILE A 179 2.22 -6.77 -15.34
C ILE A 179 2.68 -5.49 -14.66
N SER A 180 3.50 -5.61 -13.63
CA SER A 180 4.16 -4.48 -12.98
C SER A 180 5.66 -4.68 -12.99
N SER A 181 6.41 -3.59 -13.02
CA SER A 181 7.84 -3.60 -12.72
C SER A 181 8.16 -2.39 -11.86
N SER A 182 9.07 -2.53 -10.91
CA SER A 182 9.56 -1.42 -10.09
C SER A 182 11.08 -1.46 -10.04
N GLU A 183 11.72 -0.40 -10.49
CA GLU A 183 13.17 -0.23 -10.44
C GLU A 183 13.54 0.74 -9.32
N TYR A 184 14.63 0.42 -8.61
CA TYR A 184 15.09 1.15 -7.43
C TYR A 184 16.57 1.47 -7.59
N ASN A 185 16.90 2.76 -7.51
CA ASN A 185 18.26 3.26 -7.64
C ASN A 185 18.70 3.93 -6.34
N TYR A 186 19.92 3.61 -5.91
CA TYR A 186 20.50 4.09 -4.66
C TYR A 186 21.78 4.86 -4.95
N ASP A 187 22.07 5.85 -4.12
CA ASP A 187 23.33 6.58 -4.18
C ASP A 187 24.48 5.81 -3.47
N GLU A 188 25.64 6.46 -3.38
CA GLU A 188 26.83 5.94 -2.70
C GLU A 188 26.63 5.83 -1.18
N LYS A 189 25.72 6.62 -0.59
CA LYS A 189 25.35 6.58 0.83
C LYS A 189 24.28 5.55 1.14
N ASN A 190 23.87 4.75 0.16
CA ASN A 190 22.84 3.73 0.28
C ASN A 190 21.43 4.29 0.51
N LEU A 191 21.16 5.51 0.04
CA LEU A 191 19.85 6.15 0.07
C LEU A 191 19.16 5.99 -1.29
N MET A 192 17.86 5.65 -1.29
CA MET A 192 17.08 5.47 -2.52
C MET A 192 16.80 6.81 -3.18
N VAL A 193 17.46 7.14 -4.29
CA VAL A 193 17.33 8.46 -4.93
C VAL A 193 16.32 8.48 -6.08
N HIS A 194 16.04 7.32 -6.68
CA HIS A 194 15.12 7.24 -7.81
C HIS A 194 14.40 5.90 -7.86
N ARG A 195 13.09 5.95 -8.04
CA ARG A 195 12.24 4.78 -8.20
C ARG A 195 11.35 4.95 -9.42
N ILE A 196 11.27 3.92 -10.26
CA ILE A 196 10.38 3.89 -11.43
C ILE A 196 9.42 2.72 -11.23
N GLU A 197 8.12 2.97 -11.21
CA GLU A 197 7.09 1.94 -11.25
C GLU A 197 6.44 1.97 -12.65
N THR A 198 6.37 0.82 -13.29
CA THR A 198 5.55 0.61 -14.49
C THR A 198 4.44 -0.36 -14.14
N PHE A 199 3.23 -0.07 -14.62
CA PHE A 199 2.05 -0.88 -14.42
C PHE A 199 1.28 -0.98 -15.72
N LYS A 200 1.03 -2.20 -16.15
CA LYS A 200 0.33 -2.51 -17.38
C LYS A 200 -0.90 -3.34 -17.08
N ALA A 201 -2.08 -2.73 -17.23
CA ALA A 201 -3.33 -3.45 -17.15
C ALA A 201 -3.76 -3.93 -18.53
N MET A 202 -4.07 -5.22 -18.61
CA MET A 202 -4.60 -5.86 -19.79
C MET A 202 -6.01 -6.33 -19.46
N THR A 203 -7.01 -5.57 -19.91
CA THR A 203 -8.39 -6.02 -19.91
C THR A 203 -8.78 -6.45 -21.33
N LYS A 204 -9.91 -7.14 -21.47
CA LYS A 204 -10.44 -7.55 -22.77
C LYS A 204 -10.53 -6.37 -23.75
N ASP A 205 -10.94 -5.21 -23.24
CA ASP A 205 -11.34 -4.04 -24.05
C ASP A 205 -10.33 -2.88 -23.99
N HIS A 206 -9.47 -2.83 -22.97
CA HIS A 206 -8.55 -1.71 -22.72
C HIS A 206 -7.15 -2.20 -22.33
N MET A 207 -6.15 -1.47 -22.81
CA MET A 207 -4.80 -1.51 -22.27
C MET A 207 -4.47 -0.15 -21.66
N SER A 208 -4.05 -0.15 -20.39
CA SER A 208 -3.44 1.03 -19.76
C SER A 208 -2.00 0.73 -19.44
N ASP A 209 -1.12 1.64 -19.85
CA ASP A 209 0.29 1.64 -19.50
C ASP A 209 0.52 2.86 -18.59
N ASN A 210 0.81 2.62 -17.32
CA ASN A 210 1.04 3.66 -16.33
C ASN A 210 2.51 3.60 -15.90
N GLU A 211 3.17 4.74 -15.87
CA GLU A 211 4.51 4.88 -15.35
C GLU A 211 4.51 5.94 -14.25
N ARG A 212 5.09 5.62 -13.10
CA ARG A 212 5.30 6.55 -12.01
C ARG A 212 6.77 6.62 -11.68
N GLN A 213 7.34 7.82 -11.65
CA GLN A 213 8.71 8.06 -11.23
C GLN A 213 8.71 8.87 -9.94
N TYR A 214 9.54 8.45 -8.99
CA TYR A 214 9.76 9.13 -7.72
C TYR A 214 11.22 9.52 -7.62
N ARG A 215 11.50 10.80 -7.35
CA ARG A 215 12.84 11.30 -7.09
C ARG A 215 12.93 11.84 -5.67
N TYR A 216 13.85 11.29 -4.90
CA TYR A 216 14.04 11.62 -3.50
C TYR A 216 15.25 12.53 -3.33
N GLN A 217 15.14 13.49 -2.40
CA GLN A 217 16.26 14.32 -1.96
C GLN A 217 16.42 14.19 -0.45
N TYR A 218 17.67 14.16 -0.02
CA TYR A 218 18.06 13.98 1.37
C TYR A 218 18.92 15.14 1.83
N ASP A 219 18.85 15.46 3.12
CA ASP A 219 19.81 16.37 3.75
C ASP A 219 21.15 15.68 4.08
N GLU A 220 22.07 16.43 4.69
CA GLU A 220 23.39 15.92 5.06
C GLU A 220 23.35 14.78 6.08
N GLN A 221 22.28 14.71 6.89
CA GLN A 221 22.06 13.66 7.89
C GLN A 221 21.36 12.43 7.30
N GLY A 222 21.00 12.44 6.01
CA GLY A 222 20.31 11.34 5.33
C GLY A 222 18.81 11.31 5.58
N ARG A 223 18.21 12.41 6.05
CA ARG A 223 16.74 12.52 6.21
C ARG A 223 16.13 12.97 4.89
N GLU A 224 15.04 12.34 4.47
CA GLU A 224 14.31 12.76 3.29
C GLU A 224 13.73 14.16 3.51
N ILE A 225 14.02 15.08 2.60
CA ILE A 225 13.50 16.47 2.63
C ILE A 225 12.55 16.76 1.47
N ARG A 226 12.54 15.91 0.44
CA ARG A 226 11.68 16.10 -0.73
C ARG A 226 11.44 14.79 -1.48
N CYS A 227 10.21 14.61 -1.95
CA CYS A 227 9.84 13.60 -2.94
C CYS A 227 9.11 14.27 -4.13
N LEU A 228 9.66 14.10 -5.32
CA LEU A 228 9.04 14.52 -6.58
C LEU A 228 8.41 13.30 -7.25
N THR A 229 7.11 13.39 -7.55
CA THR A 229 6.36 12.31 -8.19
C THR A 229 5.90 12.75 -9.57
N TYR A 230 6.26 11.96 -10.57
CA TYR A 230 5.83 12.12 -11.95
C TYR A 230 4.97 10.91 -12.31
N GLU A 231 3.76 11.12 -12.78
CA GLU A 231 2.90 10.04 -13.22
C GLU A 231 2.46 10.28 -14.67
N TRP A 232 2.64 9.25 -15.47
CA TRP A 232 2.25 9.21 -16.86
C TRP A 232 1.28 8.05 -17.06
N ASP A 233 0.06 8.38 -17.47
CA ASP A 233 -0.98 7.38 -17.75
C ASP A 233 -1.30 7.42 -19.25
N ARG A 234 -1.06 6.30 -19.92
CA ARG A 234 -1.41 6.08 -21.32
C ARG A 234 -2.56 5.08 -21.40
N ILE A 235 -3.73 5.59 -21.74
CA ILE A 235 -4.93 4.78 -21.93
C ILE A 235 -5.17 4.57 -23.42
N ARG A 236 -5.23 3.29 -23.83
CA ARG A 236 -5.61 2.88 -25.18
C ARG A 236 -6.93 2.11 -25.14
N SER A 237 -7.97 2.71 -25.70
CA SER A 237 -9.23 2.01 -26.00
C SER A 237 -9.10 1.26 -27.33
N LYS A 238 -9.51 -0.02 -27.34
CA LYS A 238 -9.63 -0.80 -28.58
C LYS A 238 -10.81 -0.33 -29.45
N SER A 239 -11.87 0.22 -28.85
CA SER A 239 -13.09 0.61 -29.57
C SER A 239 -12.94 1.94 -30.32
N ASP A 240 -12.24 2.92 -29.73
CA ASP A 240 -12.28 4.30 -30.23
C ASP A 240 -11.05 4.73 -31.05
N ARG A 241 -10.04 3.86 -31.20
CA ARG A 241 -8.73 4.20 -31.83
C ARG A 241 -8.09 5.49 -31.27
N SER A 242 -8.57 6.00 -30.14
CA SER A 242 -8.08 7.19 -29.46
C SER A 242 -7.05 6.77 -28.42
N CYS A 243 -5.88 7.41 -28.46
CA CYS A 243 -4.92 7.37 -27.38
C CYS A 243 -5.13 8.64 -26.53
N ARG A 244 -5.25 8.47 -25.22
CA ARG A 244 -5.22 9.58 -24.28
C ARG A 244 -3.98 9.42 -23.43
N ASP A 245 -3.10 10.41 -23.50
CA ASP A 245 -1.96 10.54 -22.59
C ASP A 245 -2.36 11.58 -21.53
N GLN A 246 -2.23 11.21 -20.25
CA GLN A 246 -2.41 12.11 -19.12
C GLN A 246 -1.08 12.21 -18.37
N PHE A 247 -0.69 13.44 -18.06
CA PHE A 247 0.50 13.72 -17.26
C PHE A 247 0.09 14.39 -15.95
N TYR A 248 0.57 13.81 -14.86
CA TYR A 248 0.39 14.30 -13.51
C TYR A 248 1.75 14.66 -12.90
N PHE A 249 1.80 15.81 -12.26
CA PHE A 249 2.95 16.27 -11.51
C PHE A 249 2.53 16.52 -10.07
N GLY A 250 3.22 15.88 -9.13
CA GLY A 250 3.07 16.11 -7.69
C GLY A 250 4.43 16.48 -7.08
N ASN A 251 4.41 17.46 -6.17
CA ASN A 251 5.58 17.81 -5.35
C ASN A 251 5.15 17.71 -3.89
N ASP A 252 5.66 16.71 -3.19
CA ASP A 252 5.49 16.61 -1.75
C ASP A 252 6.69 17.27 -1.09
N VAL A 253 6.49 18.52 -0.66
CA VAL A 253 7.43 19.22 0.22
C VAL A 253 7.05 18.85 1.64
N ILE A 254 7.85 17.99 2.27
CA ILE A 254 7.70 17.66 3.69
C ILE A 254 8.37 18.78 4.50
N GLU A 255 7.78 19.98 4.47
CA GLU A 255 8.00 20.92 5.55
C GLU A 255 7.04 20.53 6.67
N VAL A 256 7.62 20.32 7.86
CA VAL A 256 6.95 20.02 9.11
C VAL A 256 5.73 20.94 9.25
N TYR A 257 4.54 20.39 9.00
CA TYR A 257 3.21 21.04 8.98
C TYR A 257 2.77 21.85 7.74
N ASN A 258 2.74 21.28 6.53
CA ASN A 258 1.62 21.42 5.57
C ASN A 258 1.93 20.67 4.25
N HIS A 259 1.06 19.76 3.82
CA HIS A 259 1.10 19.22 2.46
C HIS A 259 0.43 20.21 1.50
N ILE A 260 1.17 20.71 0.50
CA ILE A 260 0.58 21.42 -0.64
C ILE A 260 0.70 20.50 -1.87
N THR A 261 -0.35 19.76 -2.19
CA THR A 261 -0.41 18.99 -3.44
C THR A 261 -0.91 19.91 -4.56
N LEU A 262 -0.02 20.27 -5.48
CA LEU A 262 -0.35 21.09 -6.65
C LEU A 262 -0.60 20.17 -7.86
N ASN A 263 -1.85 19.72 -8.05
CA ASN A 263 -2.22 18.85 -9.16
C ASN A 263 -2.49 19.69 -10.42
N PHE A 264 -1.68 19.53 -11.47
CA PHE A 264 -2.04 20.00 -12.81
C PHE A 264 -2.33 18.81 -13.71
N MET A 265 -3.52 18.79 -14.32
CA MET A 265 -3.88 17.81 -15.35
C MET A 265 -3.66 18.43 -16.72
N ILE A 266 -2.64 17.98 -17.45
CA ILE A 266 -2.48 18.33 -18.86
C ILE A 266 -3.08 17.20 -19.68
N THR A 267 -4.31 17.38 -20.16
CA THR A 267 -4.91 16.45 -21.14
C THR A 267 -4.50 16.92 -22.54
N THR A 268 -3.69 16.12 -23.24
CA THR A 268 -3.40 16.35 -24.65
C THR A 268 -4.33 15.48 -25.51
N TYR A 269 -4.91 16.07 -26.56
CA TYR A 269 -5.70 15.33 -27.54
C TYR A 269 -4.88 15.21 -28.82
N VAL A 270 -4.49 13.99 -29.18
CA VAL A 270 -3.89 13.74 -30.50
C VAL A 270 -5.02 13.53 -31.51
N LYS A 271 -5.41 14.59 -32.21
CA LYS A 271 -6.32 14.47 -33.35
C LYS A 271 -5.51 14.05 -34.57
N LYS A 272 -5.69 12.80 -35.03
CA LYS A 272 -5.14 12.35 -36.32
C LYS A 272 -5.88 13.09 -37.45
N VAL A 273 -5.27 14.12 -38.02
CA VAL A 273 -5.79 14.79 -39.21
C VAL A 273 -5.22 14.09 -40.43
N THR A 274 -6.09 13.45 -41.21
CA THR A 274 -5.71 12.93 -42.53
C THR A 274 -5.93 14.06 -43.52
N ARG A 275 -4.89 14.44 -44.27
CA ARG A 275 -5.05 15.43 -45.35
C ARG A 275 -5.92 14.84 -46.46
N SER A 276 -6.54 15.71 -47.26
CA SER A 276 -7.36 15.31 -48.41
C SER A 276 -6.59 14.51 -49.48
N ASP A 277 -5.26 14.55 -49.46
CA ASP A 277 -4.35 13.78 -50.32
C ASP A 277 -3.98 12.39 -49.75
N GLY A 278 -4.53 12.00 -48.59
CA GLY A 278 -4.26 10.73 -47.94
C GLY A 278 -2.97 10.68 -47.11
N SER A 279 -2.17 11.75 -47.08
CA SER A 279 -0.98 11.82 -46.23
C SER A 279 -1.34 12.01 -44.76
N ARG A 280 -0.60 11.32 -43.88
CA ARG A 280 -0.71 11.47 -42.43
C ARG A 280 0.14 12.66 -41.98
N VAL A 281 -0.45 13.58 -41.22
CA VAL A 281 0.29 14.61 -40.50
C VAL A 281 0.18 14.30 -39.01
N GLU A 282 1.31 14.03 -38.37
CA GLU A 282 1.40 14.10 -36.91
C GLU A 282 1.38 15.58 -36.53
N THR A 283 0.44 15.98 -35.68
CA THR A 283 0.33 17.38 -35.26
C THR A 283 1.28 17.61 -34.09
N GLU A 284 2.15 18.61 -34.20
CA GLU A 284 3.05 19.04 -33.13
C GLU A 284 2.29 19.70 -31.96
N TRP A 285 2.87 19.51 -30.79
CA TRP A 285 2.42 19.93 -29.48
C TRP A 285 2.25 21.45 -29.36
N TYR A 286 1.14 21.90 -28.79
CA TYR A 286 1.04 23.26 -28.25
C TYR A 286 0.81 23.18 -26.75
N LEU A 287 1.89 23.28 -25.97
CA LEU A 287 1.77 23.84 -24.63
C LEU A 287 1.63 25.36 -24.82
N PRO A 288 0.56 25.99 -24.29
CA PRO A 288 0.46 27.43 -24.35
C PRO A 288 1.69 28.08 -23.68
N ASN A 289 2.29 29.09 -24.31
CA ASN A 289 3.47 29.80 -23.80
C ASN A 289 3.32 30.34 -22.37
N TRP A 290 2.08 30.52 -21.87
CA TRP A 290 1.82 30.92 -20.49
C TRP A 290 2.06 29.79 -19.48
N PHE A 291 1.96 28.52 -19.88
CA PHE A 291 2.16 27.35 -19.01
C PHE A 291 3.64 27.18 -18.61
N GLY A 292 4.56 27.38 -19.56
CA GLY A 292 6.00 27.41 -19.27
C GLY A 292 6.40 28.55 -18.32
N LYS A 293 5.72 29.71 -18.42
CA LYS A 293 5.92 30.84 -17.50
C LYS A 293 5.34 30.59 -16.11
N LEU A 294 4.22 29.88 -16.01
CA LEU A 294 3.60 29.50 -14.73
C LEU A 294 4.48 28.48 -13.96
N LEU A 295 5.04 27.49 -14.66
CA LEU A 295 5.97 26.50 -14.10
C LEU A 295 7.23 27.14 -13.51
N VAL A 296 7.82 28.11 -14.21
CA VAL A 296 8.99 28.85 -13.70
C VAL A 296 8.63 29.73 -12.50
N TRP A 297 7.38 30.21 -12.41
CA TRP A 297 6.91 31.04 -11.31
C TRP A 297 6.59 30.23 -10.05
N CYS A 298 6.03 29.02 -10.18
CA CYS A 298 5.74 28.14 -9.05
C CYS A 298 6.96 27.36 -8.51
N LEU A 299 8.07 27.35 -9.26
CA LEU A 299 9.33 26.67 -8.88
C LEU A 299 10.40 27.63 -8.30
N ARG A 300 10.07 28.92 -8.16
CA ARG A 300 10.84 29.90 -7.39
C ARG A 300 10.19 30.11 -6.03
#